data_AF-A0AAR2K7K3-F1
#
_entry.id   AF-A0AAR2K7K3-F1
#
_cell.length_a   1.000
_cell.length_b   1.000
_cell.length_c   1.000
_cell.angle_alpha   90.00
_cell.angle_beta   90.00
_cell.angle_gamma   90.00
#
_symmetry.space_group_name_H-M   'P 1'
#
loop_
_entity.id
_entity.type
_entity.pdbx_description
1 polymer ?
#
loop_
_entity_poly.entity_id
_entity_poly.type
_entity_poly.pdbx_seq_one_letter_code
_entity_poly.pdbx_strand_id
1 'polypeptide(L)'
;ADISLRFITVPRTSYFYTAVSAGIHFPEFTIVGVMDGQQIEYYDSNVRRYIPKTEWMKKIDAEDPEYWDRHTKIAQGIQEIFKANVATGMKRFNQTEGVHTVQRMYGCKLHDDGTKRAYWGDGYDGEDFLSFDLNTLTYIAPTPQAVITKHKWDPDTGGKVLRKNYLENECIKWLQKFVDYGRFTLERKVRPEVSLFQKDSSSPVVCHATGFFPKAVMISWQKNGEDLHEDVELRETLPNQDGTFQKRSVLTISPEELNRHDYTCIIHHSSLEKEMVLLVSDYRVQQVIGTVLAVLLLVITGCAVFLIWWMKMRKPGE
;
A
#
# COMPACT_ATOMS: atom_id res chain seq x y z
N ALA A 1 -2.18 3.34 29.64
CA ALA A 1 -3.29 3.43 28.69
C ALA A 1 -3.11 2.29 27.69
N ASP A 2 -3.90 1.24 27.84
CA ASP A 2 -3.85 0.04 27.00
C ASP A 2 -4.48 0.38 25.64
N ILE A 3 -3.68 0.90 24.70
CA ILE A 3 -4.10 1.09 23.32
C ILE A 3 -4.06 -0.30 22.68
N SER A 4 -5.11 -1.07 22.99
CA SER A 4 -5.46 -2.26 22.23
C SER A 4 -5.65 -1.85 20.78
N LEU A 5 -4.63 -2.10 19.96
CA LEU A 5 -4.60 -1.94 18.50
C LEU A 5 -5.64 -2.82 17.78
N ARG A 6 -6.59 -3.41 18.50
CA ARG A 6 -7.55 -4.39 17.98
C ARG A 6 -8.58 -3.81 17.00
N PHE A 7 -8.75 -2.48 16.91
CA PHE A 7 -9.80 -1.87 16.06
C PHE A 7 -9.45 -0.48 15.48
N ILE A 8 -8.21 -0.24 15.01
CA ILE A 8 -7.85 1.11 14.48
C ILE A 8 -8.30 1.34 13.03
N THR A 9 -8.65 0.30 12.26
CA THR A 9 -9.00 0.45 10.84
C THR A 9 -10.49 0.28 10.60
N VAL A 10 -11.16 1.39 10.29
CA VAL A 10 -12.55 1.41 9.78
C VAL A 10 -12.59 0.67 8.44
N PRO A 11 -13.34 -0.45 8.33
CA PRO A 11 -13.45 -1.21 7.09
C PRO A 11 -13.85 -0.33 5.93
N ARG A 12 -13.14 -0.48 4.81
CA ARG A 12 -13.36 0.30 3.59
C ARG A 12 -13.14 -0.55 2.35
N THR A 13 -14.02 -0.34 1.38
CA THR A 13 -13.79 -0.77 0.00
C THR A 13 -13.66 0.44 -0.93
N SER A 14 -12.73 0.37 -1.87
CA SER A 14 -12.44 1.43 -2.85
C SER A 14 -12.23 0.81 -4.22
N TYR A 15 -12.75 1.48 -5.26
CA TYR A 15 -12.60 1.09 -6.64
C TYR A 15 -11.90 2.22 -7.38
N PHE A 16 -10.87 1.85 -8.14
CA PHE A 16 -10.04 2.78 -8.91
C PHE A 16 -10.13 2.40 -10.38
N TYR A 17 -10.70 3.28 -11.18
CA TYR A 17 -10.77 3.13 -12.62
C TYR A 17 -9.74 4.07 -13.22
N THR A 18 -8.98 3.62 -14.19
CA THR A 18 -7.95 4.44 -14.84
C THR A 18 -7.97 4.12 -16.32
N ALA A 19 -8.17 5.15 -17.14
CA ALA A 19 -7.89 5.10 -18.57
C ALA A 19 -6.73 6.02 -18.91
N VAL A 20 -5.99 5.62 -19.93
CA VAL A 20 -4.80 6.31 -20.43
C VAL A 20 -4.90 6.48 -21.94
N SER A 21 -4.24 7.48 -22.51
CA SER A 21 -4.12 7.63 -23.96
C SER A 21 -3.61 6.33 -24.62
N ALA A 22 -4.13 6.04 -25.81
CA ALA A 22 -3.71 4.88 -26.59
C ALA A 22 -2.23 4.95 -27.00
N GLY A 23 -1.65 3.79 -27.32
CA GLY A 23 -0.29 3.71 -27.88
C GLY A 23 0.84 3.62 -26.86
N ILE A 24 0.54 3.30 -25.60
CA ILE A 24 1.55 3.01 -24.58
C ILE A 24 1.62 1.49 -24.29
N HIS A 25 2.77 1.00 -23.82
CA HIS A 25 2.96 -0.40 -23.42
C HIS A 25 2.34 -0.73 -22.04
N PHE A 26 1.11 -0.27 -21.81
CA PHE A 26 0.33 -0.47 -20.59
C PHE A 26 -1.15 -0.63 -20.99
N PRO A 27 -1.98 -1.40 -20.25
CA PRO A 27 -3.41 -1.49 -20.56
C PRO A 27 -4.05 -0.10 -20.61
N GLU A 28 -4.75 0.20 -21.71
CA GLU A 28 -5.46 1.48 -21.91
C GLU A 28 -6.55 1.74 -20.88
N PHE A 29 -7.04 0.68 -20.20
CA PHE A 29 -7.98 0.81 -19.11
C PHE A 29 -7.78 -0.29 -18.06
N THR A 30 -7.88 0.09 -16.78
CA THR A 30 -7.82 -0.82 -15.65
C THR A 30 -8.89 -0.50 -14.60
N ILE A 31 -9.38 -1.54 -13.92
CA ILE A 31 -10.17 -1.43 -12.70
C ILE A 31 -9.45 -2.18 -11.59
N VAL A 32 -9.29 -1.53 -10.44
CA VAL A 32 -8.69 -2.12 -9.24
C VAL A 32 -9.65 -1.93 -8.07
N GLY A 33 -10.13 -3.04 -7.50
CA GLY A 33 -10.91 -3.04 -6.26
C GLY A 33 -10.01 -3.37 -5.07
N VAL A 34 -10.10 -2.55 -4.01
CA VAL A 34 -9.24 -2.63 -2.83
C VAL A 34 -10.10 -2.63 -1.58
N MET A 35 -9.83 -3.58 -0.69
CA MET A 35 -10.42 -3.65 0.64
C MET A 35 -9.32 -3.51 1.70
N ASP A 36 -9.42 -2.51 2.57
CA ASP A 36 -8.44 -2.21 3.63
C ASP A 36 -6.97 -2.19 3.18
N GLY A 37 -6.73 -1.79 1.93
CA GLY A 37 -5.40 -1.69 1.32
C GLY A 37 -4.93 -2.96 0.61
N GLN A 38 -5.68 -4.07 0.68
CA GLN A 38 -5.44 -5.27 -0.10
C GLN A 38 -6.23 -5.23 -1.40
N GLN A 39 -5.59 -5.49 -2.54
CA GLN A 39 -6.29 -5.66 -3.81
C GLN A 39 -7.08 -6.97 -3.80
N ILE A 40 -8.40 -6.89 -4.05
CA ILE A 40 -9.31 -8.04 -4.01
C ILE A 40 -9.80 -8.46 -5.41
N GLU A 41 -9.76 -7.54 -6.37
CA GLU A 41 -10.22 -7.78 -7.73
C GLU A 41 -9.49 -6.89 -8.74
N TYR A 42 -9.53 -7.29 -10.00
CA TYR A 42 -8.80 -6.64 -11.08
C TYR A 42 -9.47 -6.84 -12.44
N TYR A 43 -9.37 -5.82 -13.29
CA TYR A 43 -9.61 -5.91 -14.73
C TYR A 43 -8.59 -5.04 -15.46
N ASP A 44 -8.20 -5.49 -16.65
CA ASP A 44 -7.43 -4.68 -17.60
C ASP A 44 -7.89 -4.89 -19.04
N SER A 45 -7.62 -3.91 -19.89
CA SER A 45 -8.03 -3.89 -21.29
C SER A 45 -7.27 -4.84 -22.22
N ASN A 46 -6.19 -5.49 -21.76
CA ASN A 46 -5.43 -6.45 -22.54
C ASN A 46 -6.00 -7.86 -22.35
N VAL A 47 -6.19 -8.27 -21.10
CA VAL A 47 -6.80 -9.55 -20.72
C VAL A 47 -8.32 -9.51 -20.91
N ARG A 48 -8.93 -8.34 -20.72
CA ARG A 48 -10.37 -8.07 -20.88
C ARG A 48 -11.27 -8.97 -20.04
N ARG A 49 -10.81 -9.33 -18.82
CA ARG A 49 -11.52 -10.17 -17.87
C ARG A 49 -11.45 -9.58 -16.46
N TYR A 50 -12.58 -9.62 -15.74
CA TYR A 50 -12.67 -9.28 -14.32
C TYR A 50 -12.30 -10.53 -13.50
N ILE A 51 -11.28 -10.44 -12.66
CA ILE A 51 -10.73 -11.59 -11.94
C ILE A 51 -10.56 -11.31 -10.44
N PRO A 52 -10.75 -12.33 -9.59
CA PRO A 52 -10.40 -12.24 -8.17
C PRO A 52 -8.88 -12.16 -8.00
N LYS A 53 -8.43 -11.43 -6.99
CA LYS A 53 -7.01 -11.31 -6.61
C LYS A 53 -6.68 -11.93 -5.26
N THR A 54 -7.69 -12.45 -4.55
CA THR A 54 -7.53 -13.20 -3.31
C THR A 54 -8.32 -14.51 -3.37
N GLU A 55 -7.83 -15.53 -2.67
CA GLU A 55 -8.49 -16.86 -2.66
C GLU A 55 -9.90 -16.81 -2.07
N TRP A 56 -10.13 -15.97 -1.05
CA TRP A 56 -11.44 -15.87 -0.41
C TRP A 56 -12.49 -15.19 -1.30
N MET A 57 -12.10 -14.41 -2.31
CA MET A 57 -13.05 -13.85 -3.29
C MET A 57 -13.68 -14.94 -4.17
N LYS A 58 -13.07 -16.12 -4.29
CA LYS A 58 -13.67 -17.28 -4.98
C LYS A 58 -14.93 -17.81 -4.30
N LYS A 59 -15.20 -17.42 -3.04
CA LYS A 59 -16.48 -17.73 -2.37
C LYS A 59 -17.68 -17.16 -3.13
N ILE A 60 -17.49 -16.08 -3.89
CA ILE A 60 -18.53 -15.51 -4.75
C ILE A 60 -18.99 -16.53 -5.81
N ASP A 61 -18.10 -17.37 -6.33
CA ASP A 61 -18.44 -18.38 -7.35
C ASP A 61 -19.51 -19.36 -6.86
N ALA A 62 -19.53 -19.64 -5.56
CA ALA A 62 -20.52 -20.53 -4.95
C ALA A 62 -21.89 -19.84 -4.76
N GLU A 63 -21.93 -18.52 -4.59
CA GLU A 63 -23.16 -17.75 -4.43
C GLU A 63 -23.75 -17.28 -5.77
N ASP A 64 -22.89 -16.90 -6.71
CA ASP A 64 -23.25 -16.35 -8.01
C ASP A 64 -22.19 -16.77 -9.06
N PRO A 65 -22.37 -17.94 -9.71
CA PRO A 65 -21.44 -18.45 -10.71
C PRO A 65 -21.24 -17.53 -11.91
N GLU A 66 -22.19 -16.63 -12.18
CA GLU A 66 -22.12 -15.69 -13.31
C GLU A 66 -21.52 -14.32 -12.94
N TYR A 67 -21.16 -14.11 -11.67
CA TYR A 67 -20.69 -12.84 -11.15
C TYR A 67 -19.56 -12.24 -11.98
N TRP A 68 -18.47 -13.01 -12.18
CA TRP A 68 -17.28 -12.53 -12.89
C TRP A 68 -17.53 -12.27 -14.37
N ASP A 69 -18.36 -13.08 -15.02
CA ASP A 69 -18.69 -12.90 -16.44
C ASP A 69 -19.58 -11.67 -16.64
N ARG A 70 -20.55 -11.47 -15.74
CA ARG A 70 -21.40 -10.28 -15.72
C ARG A 70 -20.56 -9.01 -15.48
N HIS A 71 -19.68 -9.03 -14.49
CA HIS A 71 -18.77 -7.90 -14.22
C HIS A 71 -17.75 -7.67 -15.32
N THR A 72 -17.30 -8.72 -16.01
CA THR A 72 -16.45 -8.59 -17.21
C THR A 72 -17.17 -7.82 -18.31
N LYS A 73 -18.44 -8.17 -18.62
CA LYS A 73 -19.23 -7.45 -19.63
C LYS A 73 -19.46 -5.99 -19.24
N ILE A 74 -19.76 -5.73 -17.97
CA ILE A 74 -19.92 -4.36 -17.45
C ILE A 74 -18.60 -3.57 -17.58
N ALA A 75 -17.47 -4.15 -17.18
CA ALA A 75 -16.16 -3.52 -17.26
C ALA A 75 -15.75 -3.19 -18.71
N GLN A 76 -16.08 -4.08 -19.66
CA GLN A 76 -15.86 -3.82 -21.09
C GLN A 76 -16.68 -2.63 -21.61
N GLY A 77 -17.92 -2.45 -21.14
CA GLY A 77 -18.72 -1.27 -21.46
C GLY A 77 -18.14 0.01 -20.84
N ILE A 78 -17.71 -0.06 -19.58
CA ILE A 78 -17.07 1.06 -18.87
C ILE A 78 -15.75 1.47 -19.53
N GLN A 79 -14.96 0.49 -19.99
CA GLN A 79 -13.72 0.73 -20.74
C GLN A 79 -13.95 1.68 -21.91
N GLU A 80 -14.94 1.40 -22.77
CA GLU A 80 -15.20 2.24 -23.95
C GLU A 80 -15.66 3.65 -23.56
N ILE A 81 -16.43 3.78 -22.48
CA ILE A 81 -16.82 5.08 -21.91
C ILE A 81 -15.58 5.86 -21.45
N PHE A 82 -14.65 5.21 -20.75
CA PHE A 82 -13.45 5.87 -20.23
C PHE A 82 -12.47 6.25 -21.36
N LYS A 83 -12.34 5.43 -22.41
CA LYS A 83 -11.57 5.81 -23.61
C LYS A 83 -12.14 7.07 -24.28
N ALA A 84 -13.47 7.14 -24.42
CA ALA A 84 -14.12 8.35 -24.94
C ALA A 84 -13.94 9.57 -24.00
N ASN A 85 -13.89 9.34 -22.68
CA ASN A 85 -13.62 10.41 -21.71
C ASN A 85 -12.19 10.95 -21.84
N VAL A 86 -11.18 10.11 -22.13
CA VAL A 86 -9.80 10.59 -22.38
C VAL A 86 -9.79 11.54 -23.58
N ALA A 87 -10.38 11.13 -24.70
CA ALA A 87 -10.48 11.98 -25.89
C ALA A 87 -11.26 13.29 -25.62
N THR A 88 -12.31 13.21 -24.80
CA THR A 88 -13.09 14.39 -24.38
C THR A 88 -12.28 15.32 -23.50
N GLY A 89 -11.50 14.78 -22.56
CA GLY A 89 -10.59 15.53 -21.70
C GLY A 89 -9.56 16.27 -22.53
N MET A 90 -8.83 15.56 -23.40
CA MET A 90 -7.82 16.16 -24.29
C MET A 90 -8.39 17.33 -25.08
N LYS A 91 -9.59 17.17 -25.68
CA LYS A 91 -10.26 18.24 -26.40
C LYS A 91 -10.58 19.46 -25.52
N ARG A 92 -11.04 19.26 -24.28
CA ARG A 92 -11.39 20.36 -23.37
C ARG A 92 -10.17 21.11 -22.84
N PHE A 93 -9.03 20.43 -22.75
CA PHE A 93 -7.75 21.02 -22.34
C PHE A 93 -6.89 21.48 -23.53
N ASN A 94 -7.41 21.40 -24.77
CA ASN A 94 -6.68 21.73 -26.00
C ASN A 94 -5.36 20.96 -26.16
N GLN A 95 -5.35 19.70 -25.73
CA GLN A 95 -4.20 18.80 -25.84
C GLN A 95 -4.35 17.91 -27.08
N THR A 96 -3.28 17.80 -27.87
CA THR A 96 -3.25 17.00 -29.11
C THR A 96 -2.23 15.86 -29.08
N GLU A 97 -1.26 15.95 -28.19
CA GLU A 97 -0.13 15.02 -28.06
C GLU A 97 0.14 14.74 -26.58
N GLY A 98 0.84 13.65 -26.31
CA GLY A 98 1.18 13.24 -24.95
C GLY A 98 0.25 12.16 -24.39
N VAL A 99 0.63 11.67 -23.21
CA VAL A 99 -0.14 10.65 -22.48
C VAL A 99 -1.00 11.36 -21.46
N HIS A 100 -2.31 11.19 -21.59
CA HIS A 100 -3.31 11.77 -20.71
C HIS A 100 -4.08 10.69 -19.99
N THR A 101 -4.60 11.03 -18.82
CA THR A 101 -5.28 10.06 -17.97
C THR A 101 -6.63 10.57 -17.50
N VAL A 102 -7.61 9.67 -17.45
CA VAL A 102 -8.88 9.89 -16.76
C VAL A 102 -8.99 8.84 -15.67
N GLN A 103 -9.21 9.30 -14.45
CA GLN A 103 -9.29 8.45 -13.28
C GLN A 103 -10.65 8.62 -12.59
N ARG A 104 -11.14 7.55 -11.99
CA ARG A 104 -12.28 7.60 -11.06
C ARG A 104 -11.94 6.82 -9.82
N MET A 105 -12.22 7.42 -8.67
CA MET A 105 -12.17 6.77 -7.38
C MET A 105 -13.54 6.86 -6.72
N TYR A 106 -14.09 5.73 -6.29
CA TYR A 106 -15.25 5.73 -5.42
C TYR A 106 -15.15 4.61 -4.39
N GLY A 107 -15.92 4.73 -3.31
CA GLY A 107 -15.88 3.73 -2.25
C GLY A 107 -16.76 4.11 -1.08
N CYS A 108 -16.78 3.22 -0.10
CA CYS A 108 -17.55 3.38 1.12
C CYS A 108 -16.80 2.81 2.33
N LYS A 109 -17.17 3.30 3.51
CA LYS A 109 -16.66 2.94 4.83
C LYS A 109 -17.83 2.67 5.77
N LEU A 110 -17.67 1.68 6.63
CA LEU A 110 -18.61 1.38 7.70
C LEU A 110 -17.88 1.46 9.04
N HIS A 111 -18.32 2.36 9.91
CA HIS A 111 -17.78 2.54 11.26
C HIS A 111 -18.49 1.62 12.26
N ASP A 112 -17.82 1.36 13.39
CA ASP A 112 -18.34 0.47 14.46
C ASP A 112 -19.63 0.98 15.10
N ASP A 113 -19.84 2.30 15.11
CA ASP A 113 -21.08 2.96 15.55
C ASP A 113 -22.22 2.87 14.53
N GLY A 114 -21.99 2.18 13.39
CA GLY A 114 -22.92 2.07 12.28
C GLY A 114 -22.89 3.25 11.31
N THR A 115 -22.07 4.28 11.57
CA THR A 115 -21.93 5.43 10.66
C THR A 115 -21.38 4.97 9.31
N LYS A 116 -22.06 5.38 8.23
CA LYS A 116 -21.64 5.12 6.86
C LYS A 116 -21.00 6.35 6.27
N ARG A 117 -19.90 6.18 5.54
CA ARG A 117 -19.30 7.25 4.72
C ARG A 117 -19.05 6.73 3.33
N ALA A 118 -19.18 7.58 2.32
CA ALA A 118 -18.86 7.23 0.95
C ALA A 118 -18.31 8.42 0.18
N TYR A 119 -17.69 8.15 -0.96
CA TYR A 119 -17.07 9.16 -1.81
C TYR A 119 -17.10 8.73 -3.27
N TRP A 120 -17.07 9.73 -4.14
CA TRP A 120 -16.93 9.58 -5.58
C TRP A 120 -16.21 10.80 -6.15
N GLY A 121 -15.10 10.56 -6.82
CA GLY A 121 -14.28 11.57 -7.47
C GLY A 121 -13.77 11.08 -8.82
N ASP A 122 -13.66 12.01 -9.75
CA ASP A 122 -13.06 11.87 -11.06
C ASP A 122 -11.85 12.81 -11.14
N GLY A 123 -10.75 12.34 -11.73
CA GLY A 123 -9.51 13.08 -11.92
C GLY A 123 -9.07 13.08 -13.39
N TYR A 124 -8.30 14.10 -13.76
CA TYR A 124 -7.72 14.25 -15.09
C TYR A 124 -6.25 14.64 -14.98
N ASP A 125 -5.35 13.89 -15.64
CA ASP A 125 -3.89 14.10 -15.56
C ASP A 125 -3.34 14.19 -14.12
N GLY A 126 -3.95 13.44 -13.20
CA GLY A 126 -3.57 13.40 -11.78
C GLY A 126 -4.18 14.51 -10.92
N GLU A 127 -4.88 15.48 -11.52
CA GLU A 127 -5.53 16.59 -10.82
C GLU A 127 -7.03 16.32 -10.58
N ASP A 128 -7.58 16.92 -9.53
CA ASP A 128 -9.01 16.85 -9.22
C ASP A 128 -9.84 17.45 -10.37
N PHE A 129 -10.83 16.69 -10.86
CA PHE A 129 -11.66 17.13 -11.99
C PHE A 129 -13.13 17.28 -11.63
N LEU A 130 -13.75 16.29 -10.98
CA LEU A 130 -15.15 16.37 -10.56
C LEU A 130 -15.37 15.51 -9.31
N SER A 131 -16.10 16.00 -8.31
CA SER A 131 -16.50 15.18 -7.16
C SER A 131 -18.00 15.26 -6.91
N PHE A 132 -18.58 14.22 -6.32
CA PHE A 132 -20.01 14.17 -6.02
C PHE A 132 -20.25 14.38 -4.53
N ASP A 133 -20.92 15.48 -4.18
CA ASP A 133 -21.32 15.75 -2.80
C ASP A 133 -22.63 15.02 -2.48
N LEU A 134 -22.52 14.00 -1.63
CA LEU A 134 -23.64 13.15 -1.22
C LEU A 134 -24.66 13.85 -0.32
N ASN A 135 -24.27 14.97 0.32
CA ASN A 135 -25.15 15.73 1.19
C ASN A 135 -26.08 16.63 0.39
N THR A 136 -25.53 17.36 -0.59
CA THR A 136 -26.29 18.29 -1.43
C THR A 136 -26.82 17.65 -2.71
N LEU A 137 -26.32 16.47 -3.09
CA LEU A 137 -26.58 15.81 -4.38
C LEU A 137 -26.27 16.74 -5.55
N THR A 138 -25.09 17.32 -5.51
CA THR A 138 -24.52 18.16 -6.57
C THR A 138 -23.08 17.77 -6.86
N TYR A 139 -22.59 18.12 -8.05
CA TYR A 139 -21.18 17.91 -8.39
C TYR A 139 -20.35 19.16 -8.08
N ILE A 140 -19.13 18.97 -7.59
CA ILE A 140 -18.15 20.05 -7.40
C ILE A 140 -17.15 19.96 -8.55
N ALA A 141 -16.94 21.09 -9.23
CA ALA A 141 -16.05 21.22 -10.39
C ALA A 141 -14.94 22.23 -10.05
N PRO A 142 -13.74 21.79 -9.63
CA PRO A 142 -12.64 22.68 -9.30
C PRO A 142 -12.01 23.38 -10.52
N THR A 143 -12.22 22.86 -11.73
CA THR A 143 -11.66 23.42 -12.97
C THR A 143 -12.76 23.89 -13.94
N PRO A 144 -12.51 24.94 -14.75
CA PRO A 144 -13.46 25.39 -15.77
C PRO A 144 -13.86 24.29 -16.77
N GLN A 145 -12.93 23.41 -17.11
CA GLN A 145 -13.13 22.30 -18.05
C GLN A 145 -14.13 21.26 -17.51
N ALA A 146 -14.24 21.14 -16.19
CA ALA A 146 -15.19 20.24 -15.53
C ALA A 146 -16.60 20.82 -15.42
N VAL A 147 -16.76 22.15 -15.45
CA VAL A 147 -18.07 22.85 -15.33
C VAL A 147 -19.06 22.36 -16.38
N ILE A 148 -18.59 22.05 -17.59
CA ILE A 148 -19.41 21.48 -18.66
C ILE A 148 -20.03 20.13 -18.24
N THR A 149 -19.25 19.27 -17.57
CA THR A 149 -19.77 17.98 -17.05
C THR A 149 -20.73 18.22 -15.89
N LYS A 150 -20.41 19.14 -14.97
CA LYS A 150 -21.30 19.54 -13.87
C LYS A 150 -22.67 19.98 -14.38
N HIS A 151 -22.71 20.90 -15.36
CA HIS A 151 -23.98 21.36 -15.93
C HIS A 151 -24.77 20.26 -16.63
N LYS A 152 -24.10 19.23 -17.18
CA LYS A 152 -24.76 18.06 -17.76
C LYS A 152 -25.33 17.12 -16.69
N TRP A 153 -24.62 16.92 -15.59
CA TRP A 153 -24.94 15.89 -14.60
C TRP A 153 -25.76 16.38 -13.40
N ASP A 154 -25.68 17.67 -13.05
CA ASP A 154 -26.50 18.24 -11.96
C ASP A 154 -28.02 18.14 -12.22
N PRO A 155 -28.53 18.33 -13.45
CA PRO A 155 -29.95 18.16 -13.74
C PRO A 155 -30.43 16.70 -13.77
N ASP A 156 -29.51 15.73 -13.84
CA ASP A 156 -29.84 14.30 -13.89
C ASP A 156 -30.18 13.77 -12.49
N THR A 157 -31.39 14.06 -12.01
CA THR A 157 -31.88 13.60 -10.71
C THR A 157 -31.83 12.07 -10.59
N GLY A 158 -32.19 11.34 -11.66
CA GLY A 158 -32.19 9.88 -11.66
C GLY A 158 -30.80 9.31 -11.42
N GLY A 159 -29.80 9.75 -12.19
CA GLY A 159 -28.42 9.31 -12.04
C GLY A 159 -27.83 9.66 -10.67
N LYS A 160 -28.16 10.84 -10.11
CA LYS A 160 -27.70 11.25 -8.78
C LYS A 160 -28.29 10.38 -7.66
N VAL A 161 -29.59 10.08 -7.72
CA VAL A 161 -30.26 9.21 -6.74
C VAL A 161 -29.71 7.78 -6.82
N LEU A 162 -29.55 7.23 -8.02
CA LEU A 162 -28.97 5.90 -8.21
C LEU A 162 -27.55 5.81 -7.65
N ARG A 163 -26.72 6.83 -7.90
CA ARG A 163 -25.34 6.90 -7.38
C ARG A 163 -25.30 6.99 -5.86
N LYS A 164 -26.15 7.84 -5.24
CA LYS A 164 -26.28 7.91 -3.77
C LYS A 164 -26.68 6.56 -3.19
N ASN A 165 -27.71 5.93 -3.75
CA ASN A 165 -28.19 4.63 -3.29
C ASN A 165 -27.11 3.54 -3.41
N TYR A 166 -26.39 3.51 -4.52
CA TYR A 166 -25.27 2.57 -4.67
C TYR A 166 -24.21 2.78 -3.59
N LEU A 167 -23.79 4.03 -3.33
CA LEU A 167 -22.72 4.34 -2.39
C LEU A 167 -23.11 4.12 -0.92
N GLU A 168 -24.33 4.48 -0.52
CA GLU A 168 -24.80 4.38 0.88
C GLU A 168 -25.37 2.99 1.24
N ASN A 169 -25.77 2.20 0.25
CA ASN A 169 -26.41 0.90 0.48
C ASN A 169 -25.65 -0.25 -0.20
N GLU A 170 -25.59 -0.29 -1.53
CA GLU A 170 -25.03 -1.45 -2.24
C GLU A 170 -23.53 -1.64 -1.96
N CYS A 171 -22.75 -0.56 -1.96
CA CYS A 171 -21.34 -0.60 -1.60
C CYS A 171 -21.14 -1.12 -0.16
N ILE A 172 -21.99 -0.69 0.79
CA ILE A 172 -21.92 -1.14 2.19
C ILE A 172 -22.27 -2.62 2.31
N LYS A 173 -23.28 -3.11 1.57
CA LYS A 173 -23.61 -4.54 1.52
C LYS A 173 -22.43 -5.37 1.00
N TRP A 174 -21.79 -4.92 -0.09
CA TRP A 174 -20.59 -5.58 -0.61
C TRP A 174 -19.43 -5.54 0.36
N LEU A 175 -19.20 -4.40 1.02
CA LEU A 175 -18.18 -4.27 2.06
C LEU A 175 -18.39 -5.30 3.17
N GLN A 176 -19.62 -5.42 3.69
CA GLN A 176 -19.96 -6.42 4.72
C GLN A 176 -19.73 -7.86 4.23
N LYS A 177 -20.16 -8.19 3.00
CA LYS A 177 -19.88 -9.50 2.39
C LYS A 177 -18.38 -9.77 2.29
N PHE A 178 -17.59 -8.80 1.86
CA PHE A 178 -16.14 -8.98 1.75
C PHE A 178 -15.47 -9.14 3.13
N VAL A 179 -15.95 -8.42 4.16
CA VAL A 179 -15.53 -8.66 5.55
C VAL A 179 -15.84 -10.10 5.95
N ASP A 180 -17.03 -10.62 5.62
CA ASP A 180 -17.42 -11.99 5.95
C ASP A 180 -16.61 -13.04 5.20
N TYR A 181 -16.38 -12.85 3.89
CA TYR A 181 -15.57 -13.77 3.10
C TYR A 181 -14.13 -13.80 3.57
N GLY A 182 -13.59 -12.60 3.79
CA GLY A 182 -12.23 -12.36 4.17
C GLY A 182 -11.96 -12.61 5.66
N ARG A 183 -12.97 -12.75 6.53
CA ARG A 183 -12.82 -12.79 8.00
C ARG A 183 -11.60 -13.58 8.49
N PHE A 184 -11.47 -14.85 8.11
CA PHE A 184 -10.34 -15.69 8.51
C PHE A 184 -8.97 -15.19 7.99
N THR A 185 -8.94 -14.58 6.81
CA THR A 185 -7.73 -14.01 6.18
C THR A 185 -7.46 -12.56 6.63
N LEU A 186 -8.49 -11.77 6.92
CA LEU A 186 -8.43 -10.35 7.32
C LEU A 186 -8.19 -10.21 8.83
N GLU A 187 -8.65 -11.16 9.64
CA GLU A 187 -8.29 -11.28 11.06
C GLU A 187 -6.92 -11.96 11.25
N ARG A 188 -6.31 -12.46 10.18
CA ARG A 188 -4.95 -13.02 10.22
C ARG A 188 -4.02 -11.96 10.81
N LYS A 189 -3.20 -12.37 11.76
CA LYS A 189 -2.17 -11.52 12.35
C LYS A 189 -0.81 -12.10 12.00
N VAL A 190 -0.06 -11.39 11.16
CA VAL A 190 1.32 -11.76 10.81
C VAL A 190 2.25 -10.81 11.55
N ARG A 191 3.16 -11.40 12.32
CA ARG A 191 4.15 -10.67 13.13
C ARG A 191 5.16 -9.96 12.23
N PRO A 192 5.54 -8.70 12.51
CA PRO A 192 6.60 -8.05 11.75
C PRO A 192 7.94 -8.72 11.98
N GLU A 193 8.71 -8.87 10.90
CA GLU A 193 10.15 -9.01 10.96
C GLU A 193 10.76 -7.60 11.03
N VAL A 194 11.69 -7.42 11.96
CA VAL A 194 12.23 -6.10 12.31
C VAL A 194 13.73 -6.11 12.21
N SER A 195 14.27 -5.09 11.56
CA SER A 195 15.71 -4.88 11.44
C SER A 195 16.06 -3.43 11.68
N LEU A 196 17.19 -3.22 12.35
CA LEU A 196 17.90 -1.96 12.34
C LEU A 196 18.97 -2.04 11.26
N PHE A 197 19.16 -0.97 10.51
CA PHE A 197 20.30 -0.85 9.62
C PHE A 197 20.87 0.56 9.59
N GLN A 198 22.19 0.62 9.50
CA GLN A 198 22.95 1.84 9.34
C GLN A 198 24.07 1.54 8.34
N LYS A 199 24.19 2.37 7.30
CA LYS A 199 25.17 2.13 6.22
C LYS A 199 26.60 2.34 6.69
N ASP A 200 26.83 3.44 7.41
CA ASP A 200 28.09 3.84 8.04
C ASP A 200 27.76 4.71 9.25
N SER A 201 28.74 5.00 10.11
CA SER A 201 28.51 5.71 11.38
C SER A 201 27.91 7.10 11.22
N SER A 202 28.11 7.74 10.06
CA SER A 202 27.56 9.06 9.72
C SER A 202 26.17 8.99 9.08
N SER A 203 25.73 7.82 8.66
CA SER A 203 24.43 7.63 8.02
C SER A 203 23.31 7.57 9.07
N PRO A 204 22.09 7.99 8.71
CA PRO A 204 20.91 7.81 9.55
C PRO A 204 20.68 6.34 9.91
N VAL A 205 20.12 6.12 11.10
CA VAL A 205 19.73 4.79 11.56
C VAL A 205 18.31 4.51 11.06
N VAL A 206 18.10 3.38 10.40
CA VAL A 206 16.78 3.01 9.88
C VAL A 206 16.23 1.82 10.66
N CYS A 207 15.02 1.98 11.18
CA CYS A 207 14.21 0.90 11.73
C CYS A 207 13.20 0.46 10.68
N HIS A 208 13.31 -0.79 10.23
CA HIS A 208 12.48 -1.36 9.17
C HIS A 208 11.67 -2.53 9.70
N ALA A 209 10.35 -2.38 9.66
CA ALA A 209 9.40 -3.46 9.87
C ALA A 209 8.90 -3.95 8.51
N THR A 210 8.86 -5.26 8.30
CA THR A 210 8.34 -5.89 7.08
C THR A 210 7.61 -7.19 7.40
N GLY A 211 6.86 -7.73 6.44
CA GLY A 211 6.17 -9.01 6.60
C GLY A 211 4.96 -8.97 7.52
N PHE A 212 4.51 -7.79 7.97
CA PHE A 212 3.41 -7.68 8.93
C PHE A 212 2.06 -7.54 8.26
N PHE A 213 1.02 -7.99 8.96
CA PHE A 213 -0.38 -7.79 8.59
C PHE A 213 -1.25 -7.82 9.85
N PRO A 214 -2.21 -6.91 10.04
CA PRO A 214 -2.76 -5.92 9.09
C PRO A 214 -1.86 -4.69 8.83
N LYS A 215 -2.28 -3.79 7.93
CA LYS A 215 -1.50 -2.60 7.49
C LYS A 215 -1.10 -1.64 8.62
N ALA A 216 -1.90 -1.56 9.68
CA ALA A 216 -1.72 -0.59 10.76
C ALA A 216 -0.56 -1.01 11.69
N VAL A 217 0.56 -0.29 11.59
CA VAL A 217 1.73 -0.41 12.47
C VAL A 217 2.15 0.97 12.97
N MET A 218 2.57 1.03 14.23
CA MET A 218 3.21 2.20 14.82
C MET A 218 4.69 1.91 15.04
N ILE A 219 5.54 2.86 14.63
CA ILE A 219 6.98 2.83 14.87
C ILE A 219 7.33 4.17 15.53
N SER A 220 7.89 4.12 16.73
CA SER A 220 8.35 5.28 17.49
C SER A 220 9.81 5.10 17.92
N TRP A 221 10.44 6.19 18.32
CA TRP A 221 11.78 6.19 18.87
C TRP A 221 11.75 6.67 20.31
N GLN A 222 12.68 6.17 21.11
CA GLN A 222 12.96 6.68 22.44
C GLN A 222 14.44 7.03 22.58
N LYS A 223 14.71 8.06 23.36
CA LYS A 223 16.03 8.46 23.83
C LYS A 223 16.07 8.29 25.36
N ASN A 224 16.89 7.38 25.86
CA ASN A 224 16.98 7.02 27.28
C ASN A 224 15.62 6.66 27.91
N GLY A 225 14.72 6.05 27.14
CA GLY A 225 13.38 5.66 27.59
C GLY A 225 12.31 6.76 27.47
N GLU A 226 12.66 7.98 27.07
CA GLU A 226 11.71 9.06 26.78
C GLU A 226 11.36 9.12 25.29
N ASP A 227 10.10 9.39 24.97
CA ASP A 227 9.62 9.46 23.59
C ASP A 227 10.33 10.56 22.80
N LEU A 228 10.83 10.19 21.61
CA LEU A 228 11.56 11.07 20.70
C LEU A 228 10.76 11.30 19.42
N HIS A 229 10.53 12.56 19.09
CA HIS A 229 9.85 12.99 17.87
C HIS A 229 10.73 13.82 16.94
N GLU A 230 11.76 14.48 17.49
CA GLU A 230 12.72 15.27 16.72
C GLU A 230 13.65 14.35 15.90
N ASP A 231 14.05 14.81 14.71
CA ASP A 231 14.94 14.11 13.78
C ASP A 231 14.49 12.69 13.35
N VAL A 232 13.19 12.42 13.49
CA VAL A 232 12.55 11.17 13.08
C VAL A 232 11.69 11.39 11.83
N GLU A 233 12.02 10.67 10.76
CA GLU A 233 11.23 10.60 9.54
C GLU A 233 10.50 9.25 9.47
N LEU A 234 9.18 9.24 9.72
CA LEU A 234 8.35 8.06 9.55
C LEU A 234 7.83 7.97 8.12
N ARG A 235 8.24 6.94 7.38
CA ARG A 235 7.83 6.73 5.99
C ARG A 235 6.47 6.06 5.87
N GLU A 236 5.90 6.15 4.68
CA GLU A 236 4.62 5.50 4.35
C GLU A 236 4.69 3.98 4.47
N THR A 237 3.54 3.36 4.78
CA THR A 237 3.40 1.91 4.78
C THR A 237 3.19 1.41 3.34
N LEU A 238 4.11 0.59 2.86
CA LEU A 238 4.11 0.03 1.50
C LEU A 238 3.61 -1.43 1.51
N PRO A 239 2.89 -1.88 0.47
CA PRO A 239 2.51 -3.29 0.32
C PRO A 239 3.66 -4.15 -0.20
N ASN A 240 3.68 -5.43 0.19
CA ASN A 240 4.54 -6.47 -0.35
C ASN A 240 3.77 -7.35 -1.36
N GLN A 241 4.47 -8.10 -2.21
CA GLN A 241 3.86 -8.98 -3.22
C GLN A 241 3.07 -10.15 -2.61
N ASP A 242 3.42 -10.56 -1.39
CA ASP A 242 2.77 -11.65 -0.65
C ASP A 242 1.51 -11.20 0.12
N GLY A 243 1.11 -9.94 -0.04
CA GLY A 243 -0.03 -9.34 0.65
C GLY A 243 0.25 -8.90 2.10
N THR A 244 1.51 -8.92 2.55
CA THR A 244 1.93 -8.26 3.80
C THR A 244 2.32 -6.80 3.56
N PHE A 245 2.76 -6.10 4.60
CA PHE A 245 3.16 -4.70 4.53
C PHE A 245 4.56 -4.49 5.10
N GLN A 246 5.15 -3.35 4.73
CA GLN A 246 6.42 -2.87 5.26
C GLN A 246 6.37 -1.37 5.56
N LYS A 247 7.15 -0.92 6.54
CA LYS A 247 7.25 0.48 6.94
C LYS A 247 8.63 0.77 7.52
N ARG A 248 9.16 1.97 7.27
CA ARG A 248 10.47 2.41 7.75
C ARG A 248 10.34 3.68 8.58
N SER A 249 11.17 3.78 9.62
CA SER A 249 11.40 5.01 10.38
C SER A 249 12.89 5.31 10.35
N VAL A 250 13.26 6.54 10.02
CA VAL A 250 14.64 6.99 9.84
C VAL A 250 14.97 7.99 10.94
N LEU A 251 16.00 7.72 11.73
CA LEU A 251 16.51 8.59 12.78
C LEU A 251 17.82 9.24 12.32
N THR A 252 17.84 10.57 12.25
CA THR A 252 18.99 11.34 11.75
C THR A 252 19.70 12.06 12.88
N ILE A 253 20.73 11.44 13.46
CA ILE A 253 21.48 11.99 14.59
C ILE A 253 22.98 11.87 14.36
N SER A 254 23.76 12.74 14.99
CA SER A 254 25.21 12.72 14.85
C SER A 254 25.82 11.47 15.51
N PRO A 255 26.98 10.97 15.04
CA PRO A 255 27.64 9.83 15.64
C PRO A 255 27.98 10.05 17.13
N GLU A 256 28.37 11.27 17.50
CA GLU A 256 28.70 11.62 18.88
C GLU A 256 27.48 11.50 19.79
N GLU A 257 26.34 12.00 19.31
CA GLU A 257 25.09 11.97 20.06
C GLU A 257 24.54 10.54 20.18
N LEU A 258 24.63 9.75 19.10
CA LEU A 258 24.24 8.34 19.07
C LEU A 258 25.07 7.48 20.05
N ASN A 259 26.32 7.84 20.34
CA ASN A 259 27.17 7.14 21.29
C ASN A 259 26.93 7.56 22.76
N ARG A 260 26.27 8.70 22.99
CA ARG A 260 26.06 9.27 24.34
C ARG A 260 24.80 8.78 25.02
N HIS A 261 23.81 8.35 24.25
CA HIS A 261 22.47 8.03 24.75
C HIS A 261 21.97 6.72 24.17
N ASP A 262 21.03 6.11 24.88
CA ASP A 262 20.40 4.88 24.45
C ASP A 262 19.21 5.20 23.55
N TYR A 263 19.38 4.93 22.26
CA TYR A 263 18.32 5.07 21.27
C TYR A 263 17.64 3.74 21.02
N THR A 264 16.32 3.76 21.05
CA THR A 264 15.50 2.55 20.96
C THR A 264 14.39 2.72 19.94
N CYS A 265 14.26 1.81 18.99
CA CYS A 265 13.10 1.73 18.11
C CYS A 265 12.02 0.85 18.75
N ILE A 266 10.80 1.38 18.87
CA ILE A 266 9.66 0.68 19.44
C ILE A 266 8.61 0.45 18.36
N ILE A 267 8.14 -0.78 18.25
CA ILE A 267 7.17 -1.19 17.24
C ILE A 267 5.95 -1.79 17.93
N HIS A 268 4.80 -1.13 17.73
CA HIS A 268 3.50 -1.65 18.13
C HIS A 268 2.72 -2.12 16.91
N HIS A 269 2.18 -3.33 17.00
CA HIS A 269 1.38 -3.95 15.96
C HIS A 269 0.36 -4.89 16.59
N SER A 270 -0.83 -5.01 16.01
CA SER A 270 -1.94 -5.77 16.59
C SER A 270 -1.68 -7.29 16.69
N SER A 271 -0.67 -7.79 15.98
CA SER A 271 -0.19 -9.18 16.08
C SER A 271 0.72 -9.45 17.27
N LEU A 272 1.12 -8.40 17.99
CA LEU A 272 2.06 -8.50 19.10
C LEU A 272 1.30 -8.47 20.42
N GLU A 273 1.67 -9.34 21.35
CA GLU A 273 1.19 -9.27 22.74
C GLU A 273 1.85 -8.09 23.48
N LYS A 274 3.10 -7.81 23.15
CA LYS A 274 3.90 -6.70 23.67
C LYS A 274 4.73 -6.10 22.53
N GLU A 275 5.01 -4.80 22.61
CA GLU A 275 5.87 -4.09 21.67
C GLU A 275 7.21 -4.81 21.42
N MET A 276 7.71 -4.68 20.19
CA MET A 276 9.09 -5.03 19.89
C MET A 276 9.98 -3.82 20.15
N VAL A 277 11.09 -4.06 20.83
CA VAL A 277 12.02 -3.03 21.30
C VAL A 277 13.39 -3.37 20.74
N LEU A 278 13.97 -2.48 19.95
CA LEU A 278 15.29 -2.67 19.34
C LEU A 278 16.22 -1.56 19.81
N LEU A 279 17.25 -1.94 20.57
CA LEU A 279 18.29 -1.03 21.03
C LEU A 279 19.35 -0.86 19.93
N VAL A 280 19.71 0.39 19.60
CA VAL A 280 20.64 0.67 18.50
C VAL A 280 22.06 0.20 18.81
N SER A 281 22.49 0.28 20.06
CA SER A 281 23.83 -0.17 20.48
C SER A 281 24.01 -1.68 20.30
N ASP A 282 23.01 -2.49 20.64
CA ASP A 282 23.02 -3.95 20.45
C ASP A 282 23.29 -4.35 18.99
N TYR A 283 22.61 -3.68 18.06
CA TYR A 283 22.79 -3.89 16.63
C TYR A 283 24.22 -3.56 16.18
N ARG A 284 24.75 -2.41 16.60
CA ARG A 284 26.10 -1.97 16.24
C ARG A 284 27.17 -2.95 16.76
N VAL A 285 26.98 -3.48 17.97
CA VAL A 285 27.87 -4.51 18.53
C VAL A 285 27.80 -5.80 17.72
N GLN A 286 26.60 -6.26 17.35
CA GLN A 286 26.44 -7.46 16.50
C GLN A 286 27.14 -7.33 15.15
N GLN A 287 27.05 -6.15 14.50
CA GLN A 287 27.78 -5.89 13.25
C GLN A 287 29.29 -6.00 13.43
N VAL A 288 29.84 -5.39 14.47
CA VAL A 288 31.29 -5.44 14.74
C VAL A 288 31.74 -6.89 14.97
N ILE A 289 31.04 -7.64 15.80
CA ILE A 289 31.35 -9.05 16.08
C ILE A 289 31.31 -9.89 14.81
N GLY A 290 30.25 -9.76 14.00
CA GLY A 290 30.11 -10.48 12.74
C GLY A 290 31.25 -10.17 11.76
N THR A 291 31.69 -8.91 11.69
CA THR A 291 32.79 -8.48 10.82
C THR A 291 34.12 -9.07 11.29
N VAL A 292 34.40 -9.04 12.60
CA VAL A 292 35.63 -9.63 13.18
C VAL A 292 35.69 -11.14 12.94
N LEU A 293 34.58 -11.86 13.16
CA LEU A 293 34.51 -13.30 12.91
C LEU A 293 34.73 -13.66 11.44
N ALA A 294 34.14 -12.89 10.50
CA ALA A 294 34.33 -13.10 9.08
C ALA A 294 35.80 -12.88 8.64
N VAL A 295 36.44 -11.82 9.15
CA VAL A 295 37.87 -11.54 8.89
C VAL A 295 38.76 -12.64 9.46
N LEU A 296 38.51 -13.10 10.69
CA LEU A 296 39.27 -14.20 11.30
C LEU A 296 39.16 -15.49 10.48
N LEU A 297 37.96 -15.83 9.99
CA LEU A 297 37.73 -16.98 9.11
C LEU A 297 38.51 -16.87 7.79
N LEU A 298 38.55 -15.68 7.17
CA LEU A 298 39.33 -15.42 5.96
C LEU A 298 40.83 -15.54 6.21
N VAL A 299 41.33 -15.08 7.36
CA VAL A 299 42.74 -15.21 7.73
C VAL A 299 43.11 -16.67 7.98
N ILE A 300 42.29 -17.42 8.72
CA ILE A 300 42.53 -18.84 9.01
C ILE A 300 42.54 -19.67 7.72
N THR A 301 41.55 -19.46 6.84
CA THR A 301 41.49 -20.14 5.54
C THR A 301 42.66 -19.75 4.65
N GLY A 302 43.03 -18.46 4.59
CA GLY A 302 44.22 -18.00 3.89
C GLY A 302 45.52 -18.64 4.39
N CYS A 303 45.72 -18.69 5.71
CA CYS A 303 46.86 -19.36 6.35
C CYS A 303 46.89 -20.86 6.04
N ALA A 304 45.75 -21.55 6.10
CA ALA A 304 45.66 -22.97 5.78
C ALA A 304 46.03 -23.24 4.31
N VAL A 305 45.50 -22.45 3.36
CA VAL A 305 45.85 -22.55 1.94
C VAL A 305 47.34 -22.28 1.72
N PHE A 306 47.88 -21.23 2.36
CA PHE A 306 49.30 -20.89 2.27
C PHE A 306 50.18 -22.02 2.83
N LEU A 307 49.85 -22.59 3.99
CA LEU A 307 50.57 -23.72 4.58
C LEU A 307 50.54 -24.96 3.69
N ILE A 308 49.39 -25.29 3.09
CA ILE A 308 49.26 -26.40 2.13
C ILE A 308 50.14 -26.14 0.91
N TRP A 309 50.09 -24.93 0.34
CA TRP A 309 50.92 -24.54 -0.80
C TRP A 309 52.41 -24.62 -0.47
N TRP A 310 52.82 -24.11 0.69
CA TRP A 310 54.21 -24.14 1.16
C TRP A 310 54.71 -25.57 1.41
N MET A 311 53.88 -26.44 2.00
CA MET A 311 54.18 -27.86 2.16
C MET A 311 54.32 -28.57 0.81
N LYS A 312 53.53 -28.19 -0.20
CA LYS A 312 53.64 -28.72 -1.57
C LYS A 312 54.93 -28.27 -2.27
N MET A 313 55.36 -27.03 -2.06
CA MET A 313 56.62 -26.48 -2.59
C MET A 313 57.87 -27.03 -1.86
N ARG A 314 57.71 -27.52 -0.62
CA ARG A 314 58.76 -28.19 0.16
C ARG A 314 58.95 -29.67 -0.14
N LYS A 315 58.31 -30.22 -1.18
CA LYS A 315 58.76 -31.48 -1.79
C LYS A 315 59.73 -31.16 -2.93
N PRO A 316 61.04 -30.96 -2.68
CA PRO A 316 62.04 -31.09 -3.74
C PRO A 316 62.06 -32.56 -4.21
N GLY A 317 62.22 -32.74 -5.51
CA GLY A 317 62.03 -34.00 -6.22
C GLY A 317 62.85 -35.19 -5.71
N GLU A 318 62.30 -36.38 -5.94
CA GLU A 318 63.09 -37.54 -6.34
C GLU A 318 63.69 -37.33 -7.73
#